data_AF-A0A705SKW3-F1
#
_entry.id   AF-A0A705SKW3-F1
#
_cell.length_a   1.000
_cell.length_b   1.000
_cell.length_c   1.000
_cell.angle_alpha   90.00
_cell.angle_beta   90.00
_cell.angle_gamma   90.00
#
_symmetry.space_group_name_H-M   'P 1'
#
loop_
_entity.id
_entity.type
_entity.pdbx_description
1 polymer ?
#
loop_
_entity_poly.entity_id
_entity_poly.type
_entity_poly.pdbx_seq_one_letter_code
_entity_poly.pdbx_strand_id
1 'polypeptide(L)'
;VFQAARENSDDAQEWQTGTFVMPTLIELENFAELEKEVFGPVLHVVRYNRNQLAELIEQINASGYGLTLGVHTRIDETIAQVTGSAHVGNLYVNRNMVGAVVGVQPFGGEGLSGTGPKAGGPLYLYRLLAHRPPNALNTTLTRQDARYPVDAQLKTTLLAPLTALTQWAADRPALQTLCRQFADLAQAGTQRLLPGPTGERNTWTLLPRERVLCLADDEQDALTQLAAVLAVGSQALWSDDAFHRDLAKRLPAAVAARVQFAKAETLMAQPFDAVIFHGDSDKLRTVCEAVAAREGAIVSVQGFARGESNILLERLYIERSLSVNTAAAGGNASLMTIG
;
A
#
# COMPACT_ATOMS: atom_id res chain seq x y z
N VAL A 1 -31.24 -13.43 7.08
CA VAL A 1 -31.86 -13.47 8.43
C VAL A 1 -31.49 -12.19 9.18
N PHE A 2 -32.46 -11.52 9.83
CA PHE A 2 -32.23 -10.38 10.71
C PHE A 2 -32.39 -10.82 12.17
N GLN A 3 -31.39 -10.55 13.00
CA GLN A 3 -31.48 -10.78 14.44
C GLN A 3 -30.96 -9.54 15.19
N ALA A 4 -31.88 -8.79 15.80
CA ALA A 4 -31.53 -7.77 16.78
C ALA A 4 -31.17 -8.43 18.12
N ALA A 5 -30.28 -7.79 18.89
CA ALA A 5 -29.97 -8.19 20.26
C ALA A 5 -31.25 -8.33 21.11
N ARG A 6 -31.21 -9.20 22.13
CA ARG A 6 -32.31 -9.34 23.10
C ARG A 6 -32.46 -8.05 23.89
N GLU A 7 -33.70 -7.59 24.04
CA GLU A 7 -34.02 -6.42 24.87
C GLU A 7 -33.62 -6.67 26.32
N ASN A 8 -33.02 -5.65 26.93
CA ASN A 8 -32.69 -5.59 28.34
C ASN A 8 -33.48 -4.42 28.95
N SER A 9 -34.28 -4.69 29.99
CA SER A 9 -35.14 -3.69 30.62
C SER A 9 -34.36 -2.51 31.21
N ASP A 10 -33.12 -2.76 31.65
CA ASP A 10 -32.27 -1.73 32.22
C ASP A 10 -31.76 -0.77 31.12
N ASP A 11 -31.44 -1.31 29.95
CA ASP A 11 -30.99 -0.52 28.80
C ASP A 11 -32.16 0.27 28.16
N ALA A 12 -33.38 -0.27 28.21
CA ALA A 12 -34.57 0.34 27.61
C ALA A 12 -34.95 1.70 28.21
N GLN A 13 -34.64 1.94 29.49
CA GLN A 13 -34.83 3.26 30.11
C GLN A 13 -33.84 4.29 29.55
N GLU A 14 -32.58 3.90 29.39
CA GLU A 14 -31.52 4.77 28.84
C GLU A 14 -31.78 5.10 27.36
N TRP A 15 -32.42 4.21 26.60
CA TRP A 15 -32.73 4.46 25.18
C TRP A 15 -33.69 5.62 24.96
N GLN A 16 -34.53 5.98 25.93
CA GLN A 16 -35.48 7.08 25.79
C GLN A 16 -34.80 8.47 25.90
N THR A 17 -33.57 8.52 26.43
CA THR A 17 -32.86 9.77 26.74
C THR A 17 -31.63 9.99 25.86
N GLY A 18 -31.30 9.05 24.95
CA GLY A 18 -30.16 9.15 24.04
C GLY A 18 -30.42 8.59 22.64
N THR A 19 -29.37 8.51 21.82
CA THR A 19 -29.44 7.96 20.45
C THR A 19 -28.73 6.62 20.39
N PHE A 20 -29.50 5.53 20.46
CA PHE A 20 -28.97 4.18 20.48
C PHE A 20 -29.38 3.40 19.23
N VAL A 21 -28.47 2.54 18.77
CA VAL A 21 -28.74 1.53 17.75
C VAL A 21 -28.41 0.18 18.36
N MET A 22 -29.35 -0.75 18.32
CA MET A 22 -29.12 -2.08 18.87
C MET A 22 -28.09 -2.85 18.05
N PRO A 23 -27.20 -3.64 18.68
CA PRO A 23 -26.36 -4.58 17.96
C PRO A 23 -27.20 -5.47 17.06
N THR A 24 -26.85 -5.49 15.78
CA THR A 24 -27.65 -6.08 14.72
C THR A 24 -26.81 -7.04 13.90
N LEU A 25 -27.32 -8.24 13.63
CA LEU A 25 -26.74 -9.18 12.68
C LEU A 25 -27.62 -9.29 11.44
N ILE A 26 -27.00 -9.14 10.27
CA ILE A 26 -27.64 -9.26 8.97
C ILE A 26 -26.91 -10.33 8.17
N GLU A 27 -27.57 -11.44 7.87
CA GLU A 27 -27.06 -12.42 6.91
C GLU A 27 -27.38 -11.96 5.49
N LEU A 28 -26.35 -11.87 4.66
CA LEU A 28 -26.40 -11.52 3.24
C LEU A 28 -26.25 -12.79 2.40
N GLU A 29 -26.87 -12.84 1.22
CA GLU A 29 -26.68 -13.95 0.27
C GLU A 29 -25.30 -13.88 -0.38
N ASN A 30 -24.81 -12.67 -0.64
CA ASN A 30 -23.47 -12.43 -1.19
C ASN A 30 -22.87 -11.09 -0.74
N PHE A 31 -21.56 -10.94 -0.92
CA PHE A 31 -20.82 -9.75 -0.48
C PHE A 31 -21.24 -8.46 -1.21
N ALA A 32 -21.68 -8.55 -2.47
CA ALA A 32 -22.02 -7.39 -3.28
C ALA A 32 -23.28 -6.64 -2.83
N GLU A 33 -24.09 -7.24 -1.94
CA GLU A 33 -25.21 -6.55 -1.30
C GLU A 33 -24.77 -5.39 -0.39
N LEU A 34 -23.51 -5.39 0.08
CA LEU A 34 -22.97 -4.29 0.88
C LEU A 34 -22.37 -3.21 -0.03
N GLU A 35 -23.20 -2.26 -0.43
CA GLU A 35 -22.79 -1.18 -1.35
C GLU A 35 -21.99 -0.05 -0.69
N LYS A 36 -22.18 0.17 0.62
CA LYS A 36 -21.59 1.28 1.37
C LYS A 36 -21.25 0.89 2.79
N GLU A 37 -20.33 1.64 3.39
CA GLU A 37 -20.00 1.52 4.80
C GLU A 37 -21.20 1.90 5.69
N VAL A 38 -21.55 1.01 6.63
CA VAL A 38 -22.52 1.25 7.68
C VAL A 38 -21.76 1.44 8.99
N PHE A 39 -21.55 2.69 9.39
CA PHE A 39 -20.74 3.04 10.57
C PHE A 39 -21.55 2.92 11.87
N GLY A 40 -21.85 1.68 12.27
CA GLY A 40 -22.64 1.37 13.46
C GLY A 40 -22.47 -0.09 13.92
N PRO A 41 -23.21 -0.52 14.96
CA PRO A 41 -23.09 -1.87 15.52
C PRO A 41 -23.84 -2.92 14.68
N VAL A 42 -23.58 -2.94 13.37
CA VAL A 42 -24.23 -3.83 12.39
C VAL A 42 -23.19 -4.79 11.80
N LEU A 43 -23.31 -6.08 12.10
CA LEU A 43 -22.46 -7.13 11.56
C LEU A 43 -23.16 -7.82 10.39
N HIS A 44 -22.53 -7.77 9.21
CA HIS A 44 -22.95 -8.55 8.06
C HIS A 44 -22.26 -9.92 8.05
N VAL A 45 -23.01 -10.97 7.73
CA VAL A 45 -22.50 -12.34 7.64
C VAL A 45 -22.78 -12.89 6.25
N VAL A 46 -21.72 -13.30 5.56
CA VAL A 46 -21.78 -13.99 4.26
C VAL A 46 -21.17 -15.38 4.44
N ARG A 47 -21.80 -16.39 3.84
CA ARG A 47 -21.30 -17.77 3.84
C ARG A 47 -20.59 -18.07 2.52
N TYR A 48 -19.51 -18.83 2.57
CA TYR A 48 -18.78 -19.26 1.38
C TYR A 48 -18.30 -20.72 1.54
N ASN A 49 -18.13 -21.43 0.42
CA ASN A 49 -17.49 -22.75 0.44
C ASN A 49 -15.97 -22.61 0.41
N ARG A 50 -15.23 -23.51 1.07
CA ARG A 50 -13.75 -23.41 1.18
C ARG A 50 -13.03 -23.28 -0.17
N ASN A 51 -13.54 -23.95 -1.21
CA ASN A 51 -12.99 -23.88 -2.57
C ASN A 51 -13.19 -22.50 -3.24
N GLN A 52 -14.06 -21.64 -2.70
CA GLN A 52 -14.33 -20.29 -3.18
C GLN A 52 -13.57 -19.20 -2.38
N LEU A 53 -12.63 -19.58 -1.50
CA LEU A 53 -11.88 -18.61 -0.71
C LEU A 53 -11.13 -17.58 -1.58
N ALA A 54 -10.54 -18.02 -2.70
CA ALA A 54 -9.83 -17.11 -3.61
C ALA A 54 -10.78 -16.06 -4.20
N GLU A 55 -11.93 -16.51 -4.72
CA GLU A 55 -12.98 -15.65 -5.25
C GLU A 55 -13.50 -14.65 -4.20
N LEU A 56 -13.69 -15.10 -2.95
CA LEU A 56 -14.11 -14.21 -1.86
C LEU A 56 -13.06 -13.12 -1.57
N ILE A 57 -11.77 -13.46 -1.57
CA ILE A 57 -10.71 -12.45 -1.38
C ILE A 57 -10.71 -11.44 -2.52
N GLU A 58 -10.94 -11.90 -3.76
CA GLU A 58 -11.08 -11.01 -4.92
C GLU A 58 -12.29 -10.07 -4.77
N GLN A 59 -13.44 -10.58 -4.30
CA GLN A 59 -14.62 -9.75 -4.00
C GLN A 59 -14.31 -8.68 -2.93
N ILE A 60 -13.60 -9.06 -1.86
CA ILE A 60 -13.18 -8.12 -0.81
C ILE A 60 -12.27 -7.03 -1.38
N ASN A 61 -11.26 -7.42 -2.18
CA ASN A 61 -10.35 -6.48 -2.83
C ASN A 61 -11.09 -5.55 -3.83
N ALA A 62 -12.09 -6.09 -4.53
CA ALA A 62 -12.90 -5.34 -5.50
C ALA A 62 -13.85 -4.31 -4.87
N SER A 63 -14.06 -4.35 -3.55
CA SER A 63 -14.82 -3.31 -2.83
C SER A 63 -14.18 -1.92 -2.93
N GLY A 64 -12.89 -1.86 -3.28
CA GLY A 64 -12.10 -0.64 -3.33
C GLY A 64 -11.60 -0.18 -1.96
N TYR A 65 -12.14 -0.72 -0.85
CA TYR A 65 -11.64 -0.48 0.50
C TYR A 65 -10.52 -1.47 0.85
N GLY A 66 -9.67 -1.08 1.80
CA GLY A 66 -8.52 -1.86 2.20
C GLY A 66 -7.95 -1.47 3.56
N LEU A 67 -8.79 -1.31 4.59
CA LEU A 67 -8.36 -0.87 5.91
C LEU A 67 -7.87 -2.02 6.80
N THR A 68 -8.79 -2.86 7.29
CA THR A 68 -8.49 -3.99 8.17
C THR A 68 -9.07 -5.29 7.62
N LEU A 69 -8.34 -6.40 7.73
CA LEU A 69 -8.86 -7.75 7.46
C LEU A 69 -8.38 -8.72 8.54
N GLY A 70 -9.28 -9.61 8.96
CA GLY A 70 -9.03 -10.64 9.96
C GLY A 70 -9.18 -12.02 9.35
N VAL A 71 -8.28 -12.94 9.69
CA VAL A 71 -8.42 -14.36 9.36
C VAL A 71 -8.29 -15.20 10.62
N HIS A 72 -9.25 -16.09 10.83
CA HIS A 72 -9.22 -17.07 11.90
C HIS A 72 -9.04 -18.46 11.31
N THR A 73 -7.85 -19.03 11.47
CA THR A 73 -7.50 -20.37 10.98
C THR A 73 -6.26 -20.90 11.68
N ARG A 74 -6.16 -22.22 11.78
CA ARG A 74 -4.94 -22.92 12.25
C ARG A 74 -4.10 -23.51 11.11
N ILE A 75 -4.49 -23.23 9.86
CA ILE A 75 -3.86 -23.80 8.66
C ILE A 75 -2.96 -22.75 8.04
N ASP A 76 -1.64 -22.97 8.10
CA ASP A 76 -0.63 -22.03 7.59
C ASP A 76 -0.83 -21.70 6.11
N GLU A 77 -1.18 -22.68 5.29
CA GLU A 77 -1.48 -22.48 3.86
C GLU A 77 -2.63 -21.48 3.66
N THR A 78 -3.66 -21.51 4.53
CA THR A 78 -4.78 -20.57 4.46
C THR A 78 -4.38 -19.18 4.94
N ILE A 79 -3.51 -19.08 5.95
CA ILE A 79 -2.93 -17.80 6.39
C ILE A 79 -2.16 -17.19 5.22
N ALA A 80 -1.23 -17.95 4.63
CA ALA A 80 -0.41 -17.52 3.52
C ALA A 80 -1.26 -17.07 2.31
N GLN A 81 -2.27 -17.87 1.94
CA GLN A 81 -3.20 -17.54 0.85
C GLN A 81 -3.89 -16.19 1.09
N VAL A 82 -4.45 -15.97 2.28
CA VAL A 82 -5.18 -14.74 2.62
C VAL A 82 -4.22 -13.55 2.70
N THR A 83 -3.13 -13.66 3.46
CA THR A 83 -2.18 -12.55 3.67
C THR A 83 -1.42 -12.18 2.40
N GLY A 84 -1.23 -13.12 1.47
CA GLY A 84 -0.56 -12.89 0.19
C GLY A 84 -1.46 -12.28 -0.87
N SER A 85 -2.78 -12.48 -0.78
CA SER A 85 -3.74 -12.05 -1.81
C SER A 85 -4.59 -10.84 -1.39
N ALA A 86 -4.73 -10.57 -0.09
CA ALA A 86 -5.54 -9.46 0.41
C ALA A 86 -4.88 -8.10 0.15
N HIS A 87 -5.67 -7.16 -0.36
CA HIS A 87 -5.29 -5.78 -0.61
C HIS A 87 -5.76 -4.89 0.53
N VAL A 88 -5.12 -5.04 1.70
CA VAL A 88 -5.45 -4.26 2.89
C VAL A 88 -4.20 -3.77 3.63
N GLY A 89 -4.33 -2.65 4.31
CA GLY A 89 -3.25 -2.06 5.09
C GLY A 89 -2.96 -2.79 6.42
N ASN A 90 -3.97 -3.32 7.11
CA ASN A 90 -3.80 -3.98 8.41
C ASN A 90 -4.42 -5.39 8.42
N LEU A 91 -3.58 -6.42 8.53
CA LEU A 91 -3.96 -7.82 8.61
C LEU A 91 -3.83 -8.36 10.03
N TYR A 92 -4.82 -9.14 10.46
CA TYR A 92 -4.89 -9.72 11.79
C TYR A 92 -5.16 -11.22 11.69
N VAL A 93 -4.29 -12.04 12.31
CA VAL A 93 -4.43 -13.50 12.30
C VAL A 93 -4.75 -13.99 13.71
N ASN A 94 -5.88 -14.69 13.84
CA ASN A 94 -6.37 -15.29 15.08
C ASN A 94 -6.53 -14.31 16.25
N ARG A 95 -7.03 -13.11 15.96
CA ARG A 95 -7.30 -12.04 16.94
C ARG A 95 -8.34 -11.07 16.39
N ASN A 96 -8.81 -10.16 17.24
CA ASN A 96 -9.65 -9.04 16.78
C ASN A 96 -8.89 -8.13 15.78
N MET A 97 -9.65 -7.33 15.05
CA MET A 97 -9.17 -6.41 14.01
C MET A 97 -9.25 -4.93 14.40
N VAL A 98 -9.34 -4.65 15.71
CA VAL A 98 -9.48 -3.30 16.27
C VAL A 98 -8.36 -3.00 17.26
N GLY A 99 -8.18 -1.74 17.65
CA GLY A 99 -7.23 -1.35 18.69
C GLY A 99 -5.77 -1.47 18.26
N ALA A 100 -5.44 -1.04 17.04
CA ALA A 100 -4.07 -0.96 16.57
C ALA A 100 -3.21 -0.09 17.50
N VAL A 101 -2.04 -0.60 17.88
CA VAL A 101 -1.11 0.04 18.82
C VAL A 101 -0.03 0.79 18.03
N VAL A 102 0.17 2.07 18.37
CA VAL A 102 1.20 2.93 17.77
C VAL A 102 2.58 2.27 17.86
N GLY A 103 3.31 2.25 16.74
CA GLY A 103 4.65 1.65 16.66
C GLY A 103 4.68 0.11 16.61
N VAL A 104 3.55 -0.57 16.83
CA VAL A 104 3.46 -2.04 16.81
C VAL A 104 2.62 -2.52 15.62
N GLN A 105 1.46 -1.90 15.39
CA GLN A 105 0.67 -2.07 14.18
C GLN A 105 0.36 -0.70 13.56
N PRO A 106 1.32 -0.08 12.84
CA PRO A 106 1.08 1.14 12.09
C PRO A 106 -0.26 1.04 11.32
N PHE A 107 -1.11 2.06 11.46
CA PHE A 107 -2.50 1.97 11.07
C PHE A 107 -2.83 2.87 9.89
N GLY A 108 -3.58 2.32 8.93
CA GLY A 108 -4.01 3.02 7.71
C GLY A 108 -4.21 2.03 6.58
N GLY A 109 -5.12 2.32 5.66
CA GLY A 109 -5.49 1.42 4.58
C GLY A 109 -4.87 1.77 3.22
N GLU A 110 -5.34 1.06 2.21
CA GLU A 110 -5.11 1.33 0.79
C GLU A 110 -6.45 1.57 0.05
N GLY A 111 -6.39 2.05 -1.19
CA GLY A 111 -7.59 2.36 -1.97
C GLY A 111 -8.46 3.46 -1.35
N LEU A 112 -9.76 3.22 -1.27
CA LEU A 112 -10.76 4.12 -0.67
C LEU A 112 -10.52 4.34 0.84
N SER A 113 -9.73 3.49 1.49
CA SER A 113 -9.46 3.58 2.93
C SER A 113 -8.35 4.56 3.31
N GLY A 114 -7.65 5.16 2.34
CA GLY A 114 -6.74 6.27 2.60
C GLY A 114 -5.52 6.34 1.69
N THR A 115 -4.84 7.48 1.77
CA THR A 115 -3.67 7.77 0.94
C THR A 115 -2.36 7.21 1.51
N GLY A 116 -2.34 6.90 2.81
CA GLY A 116 -1.11 6.78 3.58
C GLY A 116 -0.31 8.11 3.66
N PRO A 117 0.88 8.10 4.28
CA PRO A 117 1.48 6.99 5.04
C PRO A 117 0.70 6.64 6.31
N LYS A 118 0.99 5.48 6.91
CA LYS A 118 0.30 4.97 8.10
C LYS A 118 0.57 5.84 9.33
N ALA A 119 -0.50 6.15 10.07
CA ALA A 119 -0.40 6.78 11.37
C ALA A 119 0.29 5.84 12.36
N GLY A 120 1.12 6.40 13.25
CA GLY A 120 1.94 5.62 14.17
C GLY A 120 3.03 4.76 13.51
N GLY A 121 3.25 4.93 12.20
CA GLY A 121 4.33 4.32 11.43
C GLY A 121 5.53 5.26 11.23
N PRO A 122 6.68 4.71 10.79
CA PRO A 122 7.91 5.48 10.67
C PRO A 122 7.92 6.49 9.51
N LEU A 123 6.98 6.38 8.56
CA LEU A 123 6.89 7.25 7.38
C LEU A 123 6.09 8.54 7.64
N TYR A 124 5.25 8.56 8.67
CA TYR A 124 4.23 9.59 8.84
C TYR A 124 4.80 11.00 8.94
N LEU A 125 5.82 11.18 9.78
CA LEU A 125 6.44 12.50 10.01
C LEU A 125 7.13 13.04 8.76
N TYR A 126 7.68 12.17 7.90
CA TYR A 126 8.32 12.61 6.65
C TYR A 126 7.34 13.27 5.69
N ARG A 127 6.05 12.93 5.77
CA ARG A 127 4.99 13.57 4.97
C ARG A 127 4.73 15.02 5.38
N LEU A 128 5.08 15.39 6.61
CA LEU A 128 4.82 16.70 7.20
C LEU A 128 6.02 17.66 7.07
N LEU A 129 7.12 17.20 6.47
CA LEU A 129 8.32 18.01 6.24
C LEU A 129 8.30 18.58 4.82
N ALA A 130 8.49 19.90 4.70
CA ALA A 130 8.73 20.54 3.39
C ALA A 130 10.08 20.12 2.79
N HIS A 131 11.09 19.92 3.66
CA HIS A 131 12.43 19.49 3.28
C HIS A 131 12.98 18.47 4.28
N ARG A 132 13.66 17.44 3.76
CA ARG A 132 14.40 16.45 4.55
C ARG A 132 15.69 16.06 3.83
N PRO A 133 16.74 15.62 4.56
CA PRO A 133 17.89 14.98 3.93
C PRO A 133 17.43 13.79 3.05
N PRO A 134 18.02 13.58 1.85
CA PRO A 134 17.60 12.51 0.95
C PRO A 134 17.60 11.11 1.58
N ASN A 135 18.58 10.83 2.45
CA ASN A 135 18.77 9.56 3.14
C ASN A 135 18.12 9.49 4.54
N ALA A 136 17.24 10.44 4.90
CA ALA A 136 16.66 10.49 6.24
C ALA A 136 15.88 9.22 6.60
N LEU A 137 15.02 8.73 5.70
CA LEU A 137 14.27 7.49 5.90
C LEU A 137 15.20 6.29 6.10
N ASN A 138 16.19 6.10 5.22
CA ASN A 138 17.19 5.03 5.37
C ASN A 138 17.89 5.12 6.72
N THR A 139 18.29 6.32 7.16
CA THR A 139 18.93 6.51 8.48
C THR A 139 18.03 6.03 9.62
N THR A 140 16.73 6.33 9.58
CA THR A 140 15.77 5.81 10.57
C THR A 140 15.67 4.29 10.52
N LEU A 141 15.52 3.72 9.34
CA LEU A 141 15.30 2.28 9.17
C LEU A 141 16.55 1.46 9.49
N THR A 142 17.75 1.92 9.12
CA THR A 142 19.02 1.26 9.46
C THR A 142 19.21 1.13 10.98
N ARG A 143 18.74 2.09 11.79
CA ARG A 143 18.79 1.98 13.26
C ARG A 143 17.90 0.84 13.79
N GLN A 144 16.75 0.60 13.14
CA GLN A 144 15.88 -0.53 13.46
C GLN A 144 16.51 -1.85 12.97
N ASP A 145 17.02 -1.85 11.74
CA ASP A 145 17.62 -3.02 11.09
C ASP A 145 18.88 -3.52 11.84
N ALA A 146 19.57 -2.63 12.55
CA ALA A 146 20.67 -2.99 13.45
C ALA A 146 20.23 -3.80 14.69
N ARG A 147 18.94 -3.78 15.05
CA ARG A 147 18.38 -4.51 16.21
C ARG A 147 17.67 -5.80 15.80
N TYR A 148 16.98 -5.77 14.66
CA TYR A 148 16.23 -6.92 14.15
C TYR A 148 16.55 -7.10 12.66
N PRO A 149 16.80 -8.36 12.22
CA PRO A 149 17.10 -8.60 10.81
C PRO A 149 15.91 -8.19 9.93
N VAL A 150 16.23 -7.49 8.84
CA VAL A 150 15.27 -7.14 7.79
C VAL A 150 15.23 -8.27 6.75
N ASP A 151 14.04 -8.67 6.35
CA ASP A 151 13.86 -9.51 5.17
C ASP A 151 13.78 -8.59 3.94
N ALA A 152 14.65 -8.83 2.96
CA ALA A 152 14.75 -8.07 1.72
C ALA A 152 14.75 -8.97 0.47
N GLN A 153 14.24 -10.21 0.57
CA GLN A 153 14.24 -11.15 -0.57
C GLN A 153 13.45 -10.60 -1.77
N LEU A 154 12.28 -10.01 -1.51
CA LEU A 154 11.46 -9.41 -2.55
C LEU A 154 12.13 -8.17 -3.18
N LYS A 155 12.85 -7.36 -2.38
CA LYS A 155 13.58 -6.17 -2.87
C LYS A 155 14.53 -6.51 -4.02
N THR A 156 15.29 -7.59 -3.91
CA THR A 156 16.22 -8.03 -4.96
C THR A 156 15.52 -8.27 -6.30
N THR A 157 14.34 -8.89 -6.26
CA THR A 157 13.53 -9.15 -7.46
C THR A 157 12.97 -7.86 -8.03
N LEU A 158 12.48 -6.95 -7.18
CA LEU A 158 11.91 -5.67 -7.60
C LEU A 158 12.95 -4.74 -8.26
N LEU A 159 14.22 -4.82 -7.87
CA LEU A 159 15.30 -3.98 -8.43
C LEU A 159 15.85 -4.45 -9.79
N ALA A 160 15.46 -5.63 -10.29
CA ALA A 160 15.99 -6.18 -11.53
C ALA A 160 15.77 -5.25 -12.76
N PRO A 161 14.57 -4.65 -12.97
CA PRO A 161 14.38 -3.68 -14.05
C PRO A 161 15.23 -2.42 -13.91
N LEU A 162 15.41 -1.88 -12.70
CA LEU A 162 16.28 -0.72 -12.47
C LEU A 162 17.74 -1.05 -12.79
N THR A 163 18.17 -2.27 -12.47
CA THR A 163 19.52 -2.75 -12.80
C THR A 163 19.72 -2.78 -14.32
N ALA A 164 18.73 -3.26 -15.07
CA ALA A 164 18.76 -3.23 -16.53
C ALA A 164 18.80 -1.79 -17.08
N LEU A 165 18.03 -0.85 -16.50
CA LEU A 165 18.10 0.56 -16.86
C LEU A 165 19.48 1.17 -16.58
N THR A 166 20.08 0.82 -15.44
CA THR A 166 21.41 1.28 -15.02
C THR A 166 22.51 0.82 -15.99
N GLN A 167 22.41 -0.41 -16.48
CA GLN A 167 23.33 -0.97 -17.48
C GLN A 167 23.15 -0.33 -18.85
N TRP A 168 21.89 -0.11 -19.26
CA TRP A 168 21.58 0.58 -20.51
C TRP A 168 22.07 2.02 -20.52
N ALA A 169 22.05 2.71 -19.37
CA ALA A 169 22.54 4.06 -19.19
C ALA A 169 24.09 4.17 -19.14
N ALA A 170 24.85 3.22 -19.70
CA ALA A 170 26.30 3.20 -19.63
C ALA A 170 26.97 4.44 -20.25
N ASP A 171 26.36 5.00 -21.29
CA ASP A 171 26.78 6.24 -21.97
C ASP A 171 26.10 7.50 -21.37
N ARG A 172 25.34 7.35 -20.29
CA ARG A 172 24.57 8.41 -19.61
C ARG A 172 24.94 8.48 -18.11
N PRO A 173 26.11 9.06 -17.76
CA PRO A 173 26.62 9.02 -16.38
C PRO A 173 25.68 9.60 -15.32
N ALA A 174 24.92 10.65 -15.66
CA ALA A 174 23.96 11.26 -14.76
C ALA A 174 22.81 10.30 -14.42
N LEU A 175 22.22 9.65 -15.42
CA LEU A 175 21.16 8.66 -15.23
C LEU A 175 21.67 7.42 -14.49
N GLN A 176 22.89 6.94 -14.80
CA GLN A 176 23.48 5.81 -14.09
C GLN A 176 23.66 6.11 -12.60
N THR A 177 24.15 7.31 -12.26
CA THR A 177 24.30 7.76 -10.88
C THR A 177 22.95 7.83 -10.18
N LEU A 178 21.94 8.40 -10.85
CA LEU A 178 20.59 8.51 -10.32
C LEU A 178 19.96 7.13 -10.04
N CYS A 179 20.10 6.17 -10.97
CA CYS A 179 19.59 4.82 -10.75
C CYS A 179 20.24 4.16 -9.53
N ARG A 180 21.56 4.29 -9.35
CA ARG A 180 22.24 3.76 -8.16
C ARG A 180 21.74 4.41 -6.87
N GLN A 181 21.60 5.74 -6.89
CA GLN A 181 21.05 6.48 -5.74
C GLN A 181 19.64 6.01 -5.39
N PHE A 182 18.74 5.83 -6.37
CA PHE A 182 17.41 5.31 -6.09
C PHE A 182 17.42 3.86 -5.63
N ALA A 183 18.31 3.00 -6.14
CA ALA A 183 18.47 1.62 -5.65
C ALA A 183 18.86 1.57 -4.16
N ASP A 184 19.78 2.46 -3.75
CA ASP A 184 20.24 2.58 -2.37
C ASP A 184 19.14 3.11 -1.44
N LEU A 185 18.34 4.07 -1.92
CA LEU A 185 17.23 4.67 -1.17
C LEU A 185 15.97 3.78 -1.14
N ALA A 186 15.78 2.90 -2.11
CA ALA A 186 14.59 2.07 -2.22
C ALA A 186 14.41 1.14 -1.00
N GLN A 187 13.18 1.06 -0.49
CA GLN A 187 12.81 0.21 0.66
C GLN A 187 11.65 -0.74 0.34
N ALA A 188 11.10 -0.69 -0.88
CA ALA A 188 10.07 -1.63 -1.31
C ALA A 188 10.62 -3.07 -1.36
N GLY A 189 9.75 -4.03 -1.04
CA GLY A 189 10.11 -5.43 -0.89
C GLY A 189 10.87 -5.75 0.40
N THR A 190 10.86 -4.84 1.39
CA THR A 190 11.40 -5.10 2.73
C THR A 190 10.30 -5.40 3.74
N GLN A 191 10.55 -6.37 4.61
CA GLN A 191 9.71 -6.69 5.77
C GLN A 191 10.53 -6.59 7.05
N ARG A 192 9.96 -5.92 8.06
CA ARG A 192 10.57 -5.72 9.37
C ARG A 192 9.69 -6.28 10.46
N LEU A 193 10.31 -6.88 11.46
CA LEU A 193 9.66 -7.18 12.74
C LEU A 193 9.49 -5.87 13.51
N LEU A 194 8.29 -5.65 14.05
CA LEU A 194 8.00 -4.56 14.98
C LEU A 194 8.01 -5.10 16.41
N PRO A 195 8.74 -4.46 17.34
CA PRO A 195 8.71 -4.84 18.75
C PRO A 195 7.28 -4.78 19.29
N GLY A 196 6.86 -5.82 20.00
CA GLY A 196 5.50 -5.95 20.51
C GLY A 196 5.42 -6.89 21.71
N PRO A 197 4.20 -7.16 22.22
CA PRO A 197 4.00 -8.04 23.36
C PRO A 197 4.38 -9.48 23.03
N THR A 198 4.66 -10.28 24.08
CA THR A 198 4.81 -11.72 23.94
C THR A 198 3.49 -12.36 23.50
N GLY A 199 3.55 -13.49 22.80
CA GLY A 199 2.35 -14.15 22.25
C GLY A 199 1.82 -13.48 20.98
N GLU A 200 2.56 -12.51 20.43
CA GLU A 200 2.21 -11.80 19.22
C GLU A 200 3.45 -11.61 18.33
N ARG A 201 3.27 -11.73 17.02
CA ARG A 201 4.28 -11.37 16.03
C ARG A 201 3.72 -10.27 15.13
N ASN A 202 4.41 -9.13 15.11
CA ASN A 202 4.02 -7.98 14.29
C ASN A 202 5.06 -7.73 13.22
N THR A 203 4.64 -7.73 11.96
CA THR A 203 5.50 -7.36 10.85
C THR A 203 4.94 -6.16 10.10
N TRP A 204 5.86 -5.40 9.50
CA TRP A 204 5.56 -4.26 8.66
C TRP A 204 6.33 -4.40 7.36
N THR A 205 5.60 -4.43 6.26
CA THR A 205 6.11 -4.66 4.90
C THR A 205 5.88 -3.41 4.06
N LEU A 206 6.90 -3.02 3.31
CA LEU A 206 6.82 -1.99 2.29
C LEU A 206 6.67 -2.64 0.92
N LEU A 207 5.59 -2.35 0.23
CA LEU A 207 5.27 -2.86 -1.11
C LEU A 207 5.22 -1.71 -2.12
N PRO A 208 5.46 -1.98 -3.41
CA PRO A 208 5.23 -0.98 -4.44
C PRO A 208 3.74 -0.63 -4.53
N ARG A 209 3.43 0.65 -4.77
CA ARG A 209 2.20 1.00 -5.49
C ARG A 209 2.21 0.34 -6.86
N GLU A 210 1.06 -0.08 -7.38
CA GLU A 210 1.00 -0.84 -8.62
C GLU A 210 1.45 0.01 -9.80
N ARG A 211 0.83 1.19 -9.97
CA ARG A 211 1.01 2.01 -11.17
C ARG A 211 1.15 3.48 -10.86
N VAL A 212 2.12 4.12 -11.51
CA VAL A 212 2.47 5.53 -11.33
C VAL A 212 2.32 6.25 -12.67
N LEU A 213 1.43 7.23 -12.73
CA LEU A 213 1.32 8.12 -13.89
C LEU A 213 2.54 9.04 -13.93
N CYS A 214 3.29 8.97 -15.02
CA CYS A 214 4.51 9.72 -15.23
C CYS A 214 4.27 10.77 -16.32
N LEU A 215 4.35 12.04 -15.95
CA LEU A 215 4.11 13.19 -16.81
C LEU A 215 5.40 14.00 -16.93
N ALA A 216 6.11 13.83 -18.04
CA ALA A 216 7.28 14.63 -18.43
C ALA A 216 7.19 14.95 -19.91
N ASP A 217 7.73 16.10 -20.33
CA ASP A 217 7.75 16.52 -21.73
C ASP A 217 9.15 16.48 -22.37
N ASP A 218 10.14 15.95 -21.66
CA ASP A 218 11.49 15.69 -22.15
C ASP A 218 12.04 14.33 -21.69
N GLU A 219 13.07 13.84 -22.39
CA GLU A 219 13.66 12.52 -22.17
C GLU A 219 14.37 12.39 -20.82
N GLN A 220 15.01 13.45 -20.33
CA GLN A 220 15.77 13.40 -19.08
C GLN A 220 14.83 13.21 -17.89
N ASP A 221 13.74 13.97 -17.86
CA ASP A 221 12.76 13.89 -16.78
C ASP A 221 11.92 12.61 -16.89
N ALA A 222 11.55 12.17 -18.10
CA ALA A 222 10.87 10.89 -18.30
C ALA A 222 11.70 9.71 -17.77
N LEU A 223 13.03 9.72 -17.99
CA LEU A 223 13.93 8.70 -17.47
C LEU A 223 14.17 8.82 -15.96
N THR A 224 14.15 10.04 -15.41
CA THR A 224 14.22 10.29 -13.96
C THR A 224 13.01 9.71 -13.24
N GLN A 225 11.81 9.98 -13.76
CA GLN A 225 10.56 9.40 -13.26
C GLN A 225 10.56 7.88 -13.38
N LEU A 226 10.96 7.34 -14.53
CA LEU A 226 11.05 5.90 -14.74
C LEU A 226 12.03 5.24 -13.76
N ALA A 227 13.22 5.81 -13.55
CA ALA A 227 14.19 5.27 -12.60
C ALA A 227 13.60 5.18 -11.17
N ALA A 228 12.87 6.21 -10.72
CA ALA A 228 12.20 6.19 -9.41
C ALA A 228 11.11 5.09 -9.33
N VAL A 229 10.27 4.98 -10.37
CA VAL A 229 9.21 3.95 -10.47
C VAL A 229 9.81 2.54 -10.43
N LEU A 230 10.89 2.29 -11.18
CA LEU A 230 11.57 1.00 -11.21
C LEU A 230 12.30 0.68 -9.90
N ALA A 231 12.84 1.69 -9.20
CA ALA A 231 13.49 1.49 -7.91
C ALA A 231 12.54 0.96 -6.83
N VAL A 232 11.28 1.37 -6.90
CA VAL A 232 10.22 0.88 -6.02
C VAL A 232 9.67 -0.46 -6.48
N GLY A 233 9.79 -0.78 -7.77
CA GLY A 233 9.16 -1.97 -8.35
C GLY A 233 7.70 -1.73 -8.71
N SER A 234 7.35 -0.49 -9.10
CA SER A 234 6.05 -0.11 -9.66
C SER A 234 6.04 -0.21 -11.19
N GLN A 235 4.90 0.03 -11.83
CA GLN A 235 4.77 0.21 -13.28
C GLN A 235 4.60 1.70 -13.63
N ALA A 236 5.22 2.15 -14.72
CA ALA A 236 5.04 3.49 -15.25
C ALA A 236 3.86 3.50 -16.22
N LEU A 237 2.97 4.48 -16.10
CA LEU A 237 1.96 4.78 -17.10
C LEU A 237 2.38 6.04 -17.86
N TRP A 238 2.55 5.90 -19.18
CA TRP A 238 2.89 6.97 -20.09
C TRP A 238 1.73 7.29 -21.05
N SER A 239 1.75 8.52 -21.55
CA SER A 239 0.93 8.94 -22.68
C SER A 239 1.33 8.15 -23.92
N ASP A 240 0.33 7.73 -24.68
CA ASP A 240 0.50 6.98 -25.91
C ASP A 240 0.83 7.88 -27.11
N ASP A 241 1.96 8.59 -27.05
CA ASP A 241 2.44 9.51 -28.08
C ASP A 241 3.77 9.05 -28.71
N ALA A 242 4.16 9.74 -29.79
CA ALA A 242 5.38 9.39 -30.54
C ALA A 242 6.64 9.47 -29.66
N PHE A 243 6.73 10.48 -28.79
CA PHE A 243 7.89 10.70 -27.91
C PHE A 243 8.08 9.53 -26.94
N HIS A 244 7.03 9.15 -26.19
CA HIS A 244 7.11 8.06 -25.23
C HIS A 244 7.27 6.69 -25.92
N ARG A 245 6.64 6.48 -27.08
CA ARG A 245 6.82 5.25 -27.87
C ARG A 245 8.25 5.09 -28.37
N ASP A 246 8.86 6.16 -28.87
CA ASP A 246 10.24 6.12 -29.38
C ASP A 246 11.27 6.01 -28.26
N LEU A 247 10.99 6.57 -27.08
CA LEU A 247 11.77 6.29 -25.87
C LEU A 247 11.68 4.80 -25.49
N ALA A 248 10.48 4.24 -25.39
CA ALA A 248 10.30 2.85 -24.97
C ALA A 248 10.95 1.82 -25.90
N LYS A 249 10.96 2.06 -27.22
CA LYS A 249 11.65 1.19 -28.20
C LYS A 249 13.15 1.07 -27.93
N ARG A 250 13.75 2.09 -27.32
CA ARG A 250 15.20 2.13 -27.01
C ARG A 250 15.52 1.45 -25.68
N LEU A 251 14.54 1.25 -24.80
CA LEU A 251 14.74 0.69 -23.47
C LEU A 251 14.96 -0.83 -23.52
N PRO A 252 15.70 -1.41 -22.56
CA PRO A 252 15.81 -2.86 -22.41
C PRO A 252 14.45 -3.53 -22.23
N ALA A 253 14.30 -4.77 -22.69
CA ALA A 253 13.02 -5.50 -22.59
C ALA A 253 12.48 -5.58 -21.15
N ALA A 254 13.36 -5.81 -20.15
CA ALA A 254 12.99 -5.84 -18.75
C ALA A 254 12.45 -4.49 -18.22
N VAL A 255 12.87 -3.38 -18.81
CA VAL A 255 12.40 -2.03 -18.49
C VAL A 255 11.11 -1.72 -19.26
N ALA A 256 11.08 -2.00 -20.56
CA ALA A 256 9.90 -1.78 -21.40
C ALA A 256 8.67 -2.56 -20.90
N ALA A 257 8.88 -3.77 -20.35
CA ALA A 257 7.81 -4.57 -19.72
C ALA A 257 7.18 -3.91 -18.47
N ARG A 258 7.77 -2.84 -17.94
CA ARG A 258 7.28 -2.07 -16.79
C ARG A 258 6.62 -0.76 -17.21
N VAL A 259 6.51 -0.49 -18.51
CA VAL A 259 5.87 0.70 -19.08
C VAL A 259 4.55 0.30 -19.72
N GLN A 260 3.49 1.00 -19.36
CA GLN A 260 2.18 0.90 -19.99
C GLN A 260 1.83 2.22 -20.68
N PHE A 261 0.96 2.12 -21.68
CA PHE A 261 0.54 3.26 -22.48
C PHE A 261 -0.98 3.44 -22.42
N ALA A 262 -1.42 4.69 -22.36
CA ALA A 262 -2.80 5.05 -22.61
C ALA A 262 -2.88 6.34 -23.41
N LYS A 263 -3.90 6.43 -24.27
CA LYS A 263 -4.12 7.61 -25.10
C LYS A 263 -4.38 8.83 -24.22
N ALA A 264 -3.99 10.01 -24.68
CA ALA A 264 -4.12 11.25 -23.91
C ALA A 264 -5.55 11.48 -23.41
N GLU A 265 -6.56 11.12 -24.20
CA GLU A 265 -7.98 11.30 -23.86
C GLU A 265 -8.47 10.36 -22.76
N THR A 266 -7.82 9.20 -22.59
CA THR A 266 -8.20 8.18 -21.60
C THR A 266 -7.17 7.98 -20.49
N LEU A 267 -6.07 8.74 -20.52
CA LEU A 267 -4.95 8.63 -19.58
C LEU A 267 -5.42 8.86 -18.14
N MET A 268 -6.22 9.91 -17.92
CA MET A 268 -6.81 10.23 -16.61
C MET A 268 -7.97 9.32 -16.20
N ALA A 269 -8.42 8.41 -17.08
CA ALA A 269 -9.40 7.37 -16.72
C ALA A 269 -8.72 6.03 -16.38
N GLN A 270 -7.42 5.88 -16.63
CA GLN A 270 -6.70 4.66 -16.27
C GLN A 270 -6.53 4.53 -14.75
N PRO A 271 -6.49 3.29 -14.21
CA PRO A 271 -6.13 3.08 -12.83
C PRO A 271 -4.66 3.45 -12.60
N PHE A 272 -4.40 4.28 -11.59
CA PHE A 272 -3.06 4.60 -11.09
C PHE A 272 -3.14 5.05 -9.63
N ASP A 273 -2.06 4.85 -8.89
CA ASP A 273 -2.01 5.03 -7.43
C ASP A 273 -1.20 6.26 -7.00
N ALA A 274 -0.40 6.81 -7.91
CA ALA A 274 0.44 7.99 -7.70
C ALA A 274 0.69 8.71 -9.03
N VAL A 275 1.02 9.99 -8.95
CA VAL A 275 1.44 10.80 -10.10
C VAL A 275 2.80 11.43 -9.82
N ILE A 276 3.69 11.40 -10.79
CA ILE A 276 4.90 12.20 -10.83
C ILE A 276 4.81 13.13 -12.03
N PHE A 277 4.99 14.43 -11.79
CA PHE A 277 4.92 15.48 -12.78
C PHE A 277 6.24 16.27 -12.79
N HIS A 278 6.81 16.49 -13.97
CA HIS A 278 7.88 17.47 -14.19
C HIS A 278 7.39 18.53 -15.18
N GLY A 279 7.54 19.80 -14.82
CA GLY A 279 7.10 20.91 -15.66
C GLY A 279 6.93 22.22 -14.89
N ASP A 280 6.08 23.11 -15.41
CA ASP A 280 5.77 24.40 -14.77
C ASP A 280 4.62 24.30 -13.74
N SER A 281 4.48 25.33 -12.90
CA SER A 281 3.48 25.38 -11.83
C SER A 281 2.04 25.43 -12.32
N ASP A 282 1.80 26.03 -13.49
CA ASP A 282 0.44 26.20 -14.03
C ASP A 282 -0.09 24.85 -14.56
N LYS A 283 0.76 24.10 -15.26
CA LYS A 283 0.49 22.72 -15.66
C LYS A 283 0.38 21.80 -14.44
N LEU A 284 1.24 21.95 -13.44
CA LEU A 284 1.13 21.15 -12.19
C LEU A 284 -0.23 21.37 -11.53
N ARG A 285 -0.70 22.63 -11.46
CA ARG A 285 -2.03 22.94 -10.93
C ARG A 285 -3.13 22.24 -11.73
N THR A 286 -3.07 22.31 -13.05
CA THR A 286 -4.02 21.64 -13.96
C THR A 286 -4.03 20.12 -13.73
N VAL A 287 -2.86 19.51 -13.56
CA VAL A 287 -2.73 18.08 -13.23
C VAL A 287 -3.35 17.77 -11.88
N CYS A 288 -3.11 18.58 -10.84
CA CYS A 288 -3.71 18.40 -9.53
C CYS A 288 -5.24 18.49 -9.58
N GLU A 289 -5.81 19.45 -10.31
CA GLU A 289 -7.25 19.60 -10.50
C GLU A 289 -7.84 18.38 -11.22
N ALA A 290 -7.20 17.90 -12.30
CA ALA A 290 -7.63 16.70 -13.03
C ALA A 290 -7.57 15.43 -12.18
N VAL A 291 -6.50 15.25 -11.40
CA VAL A 291 -6.33 14.10 -10.52
C VAL A 291 -7.35 14.12 -9.37
N ALA A 292 -7.61 15.29 -8.79
CA ALA A 292 -8.59 15.45 -7.71
C ALA A 292 -10.04 15.25 -8.16
N ALA A 293 -10.35 15.51 -9.44
CA ALA A 293 -11.67 15.30 -10.02
C ALA A 293 -11.98 13.82 -10.35
N ARG A 294 -11.00 12.92 -10.25
CA ARG A 294 -11.21 11.49 -10.48
C ARG A 294 -12.09 10.88 -9.40
N GLU A 295 -12.94 9.94 -9.81
CA GLU A 295 -13.65 9.07 -8.88
C GLU A 295 -12.70 7.99 -8.31
N GLY A 296 -13.06 7.47 -7.13
CA GLY A 296 -12.32 6.40 -6.48
C GLY A 296 -11.30 6.89 -5.46
N ALA A 297 -10.19 6.15 -5.34
CA ALA A 297 -9.16 6.42 -4.32
C ALA A 297 -8.45 7.76 -4.58
N ILE A 298 -8.16 8.49 -3.50
CA ILE A 298 -7.39 9.74 -3.57
C ILE A 298 -5.95 9.42 -3.98
N VAL A 299 -5.50 10.03 -5.08
CA VAL A 299 -4.14 9.84 -5.61
C VAL A 299 -3.25 11.02 -5.25
N SER A 300 -2.03 10.74 -4.80
CA SER A 300 -1.05 11.78 -4.47
C SER A 300 -0.22 12.20 -5.69
N VAL A 301 -0.07 13.51 -5.89
CA VAL A 301 0.78 14.10 -6.94
C VAL A 301 2.11 14.57 -6.35
N GLN A 302 3.21 14.23 -7.01
CA GLN A 302 4.53 14.82 -6.78
C GLN A 302 4.86 15.72 -7.96
N GLY A 303 5.02 17.02 -7.72
CA GLY A 303 5.37 18.00 -8.75
C GLY A 303 6.81 18.45 -8.61
N PHE A 304 7.51 18.51 -9.73
CA PHE A 304 8.92 18.88 -9.83
C PHE A 304 9.11 19.89 -10.97
N ALA A 305 10.07 20.78 -10.84
CA ALA A 305 10.55 21.59 -11.96
C ALA A 305 11.37 20.71 -12.92
N ARG A 306 11.54 21.17 -14.17
CA ARG A 306 12.34 20.42 -15.14
C ARG A 306 13.77 20.21 -14.66
N GLY A 307 14.29 18.99 -14.80
CA GLY A 307 15.64 18.60 -14.41
C GLY A 307 15.83 18.31 -12.91
N GLU A 308 14.81 18.49 -12.07
CA GLU A 308 14.86 18.03 -10.68
C GLU A 308 14.87 16.49 -10.61
N SER A 309 15.52 15.92 -9.60
CA SER A 309 15.69 14.47 -9.48
C SER A 309 15.45 13.92 -8.08
N ASN A 310 15.01 14.76 -7.15
CA ASN A 310 14.72 14.47 -5.75
C ASN A 310 13.34 13.83 -5.54
N ILE A 311 12.99 12.83 -6.37
CA ILE A 311 11.71 12.11 -6.26
C ILE A 311 11.66 11.35 -4.92
N LEU A 312 10.58 11.55 -4.16
CA LEU A 312 10.39 10.91 -2.86
C LEU A 312 9.82 9.51 -3.04
N LEU A 313 10.68 8.49 -2.97
CA LEU A 313 10.31 7.08 -3.16
C LEU A 313 9.29 6.60 -2.12
N GLU A 314 9.32 7.13 -0.90
CA GLU A 314 8.38 6.77 0.16
C GLU A 314 6.93 7.12 -0.14
N ARG A 315 6.70 8.05 -1.08
CA ARG A 315 5.36 8.39 -1.57
C ARG A 315 4.83 7.40 -2.61
N LEU A 316 5.66 6.45 -3.04
CA LEU A 316 5.32 5.38 -3.99
C LEU A 316 5.16 4.02 -3.30
N TYR A 317 5.27 3.96 -1.97
CA TYR A 317 5.05 2.73 -1.21
C TYR A 317 3.58 2.56 -0.79
N ILE A 318 3.22 1.30 -0.64
CA ILE A 318 2.11 0.80 0.17
C ILE A 318 2.73 0.20 1.43
N GLU A 319 2.18 0.54 2.58
CA GLU A 319 2.58 -0.06 3.85
C GLU A 319 1.56 -1.13 4.25
N ARG A 320 2.01 -2.33 4.61
CA ARG A 320 1.14 -3.39 5.16
C ARG A 320 1.64 -3.85 6.53
N SER A 321 0.76 -3.82 7.52
CA SER A 321 1.01 -4.35 8.86
C SER A 321 0.31 -5.70 9.01
N LEU A 322 1.02 -6.69 9.54
CA LEU A 322 0.47 -8.01 9.85
C LEU A 322 0.72 -8.33 11.32
N SER A 323 -0.35 -8.57 12.07
CA SER A 323 -0.30 -8.97 13.48
C SER A 323 -0.84 -10.39 13.64
N VAL A 324 0.02 -11.30 14.09
CA VAL A 324 -0.30 -12.71 14.29
C VAL A 324 -0.33 -13.02 15.79
N ASN A 325 -1.46 -13.51 16.29
CA ASN A 325 -1.55 -14.07 17.62
C ASN A 325 -0.88 -15.45 17.63
N THR A 326 0.35 -15.52 18.14
CA THR A 326 1.12 -16.76 18.23
C THR A 326 0.72 -17.62 19.44
N ALA A 327 -0.09 -17.08 20.35
CA ALA A 327 -0.64 -17.80 21.50
C ALA A 327 -2.04 -18.39 21.25
N ALA A 328 -2.59 -18.27 20.03
CA ALA A 328 -3.95 -18.72 19.69
C ALA A 328 -4.18 -20.23 19.88
N ALA A 329 -3.11 -21.03 19.98
CA ALA A 329 -3.17 -22.45 20.29
C ALA A 329 -3.40 -22.76 21.79
N GLY A 330 -3.43 -21.75 22.66
CA GLY A 330 -3.63 -21.89 24.11
C GLY A 330 -2.35 -21.84 24.95
N GLY A 331 -1.22 -21.41 24.37
CA GLY A 331 0.05 -21.26 25.06
C GLY A 331 1.09 -20.54 24.20
N ASN A 332 2.14 -20.00 24.82
CA ASN A 332 3.21 -19.30 24.12
C ASN A 332 4.50 -20.13 24.11
N ALA A 333 4.81 -20.74 22.96
CA ALA A 333 6.00 -21.57 22.78
C ALA A 333 7.31 -20.83 23.11
N SER A 334 7.40 -19.51 22.85
CA SER A 334 8.63 -18.75 23.12
C SER A 334 8.89 -18.54 24.61
N LEU A 335 7.86 -18.63 25.45
CA LEU A 335 8.01 -18.52 26.91
C LEU A 335 8.36 -19.86 27.55
N MET A 336 8.14 -20.99 26.87
CA MET A 336 8.50 -22.31 27.39
C MET A 336 10.02 -22.54 27.46
N THR A 337 10.79 -21.72 26.75
CA THR A 337 12.26 -21.80 26.70
C THR A 337 12.96 -20.77 27.59
N ILE A 338 12.22 -19.93 28.31
CA ILE A 338 12.76 -18.92 29.23
C ILE A 338 12.59 -19.44 30.66
N GLY A 339 13.70 -19.78 31.32
CA GLY A 339 13.77 -20.28 32.68
C GLY A 339 14.98 -19.74 33.42
#